data_AF-A0A7X0ANM7-F1
#
_entry.id   AF-A0A7X0ANM7-F1
#
_cell.length_a   1.000
_cell.length_b   1.000
_cell.length_c   1.000
_cell.angle_alpha   90.00
_cell.angle_beta   90.00
_cell.angle_gamma   90.00
#
_symmetry.space_group_name_H-M   'P 1'
#
loop_
_entity.id
_entity.type
_entity.pdbx_description
1 polymer ?
#
loop_
_entity_poly.entity_id
_entity_poly.type
_entity_poly.pdbx_seq_one_letter_code
_entity_poly.pdbx_strand_id
1 'polypeptide(L)'
;MNTLPAQHKRVPPLFDDRRTSIEPPGLWAAAGFITLYFLLQAVVSGLIAMLMGLFTGYVQMDRGIEPVGAEIRTMLDQSGMPAILVMLTLGVVTAILLPMVRRKWPLLWNQAMPPGLGVVLPMNPIFFALAVIVGLTAPLVGGLLTALLAHGGTVTQDIQDLGLQTPLALRIVLVVVVASLGPIVEELLFRGVLLSALMQPALMRPALMQRWRTGWSIAISALLFALVHLPSMQWQWYALPDLALLAAALAWLRLRSGSLWPAVLAHGINNLLAVVVWFAAAAIA
;
A
#
# COMPACT_ATOMS: atom_id res chain seq x y z
N MET A 1 -70.16 -42.57 0.83
CA MET A 1 -68.89 -43.26 1.14
C MET A 1 -67.75 -42.31 0.81
N ASN A 2 -66.84 -42.13 1.77
CA ASN A 2 -65.86 -41.04 1.87
C ASN A 2 -64.90 -40.93 0.68
N THR A 3 -64.73 -39.71 0.16
CA THR A 3 -63.59 -39.31 -0.66
C THR A 3 -62.46 -38.83 0.26
N LEU A 4 -61.34 -39.57 0.31
CA LEU A 4 -60.12 -39.15 0.99
C LEU A 4 -59.43 -38.03 0.18
N PRO A 5 -58.93 -36.95 0.80
CA PRO A 5 -58.14 -35.95 0.09
C PRO A 5 -56.71 -36.47 -0.16
N ALA A 6 -56.23 -36.32 -1.38
CA ALA A 6 -54.87 -36.65 -1.79
C ALA A 6 -53.86 -35.77 -1.02
N GLN A 7 -53.03 -36.40 -0.17
CA GLN A 7 -51.90 -35.75 0.47
C GLN A 7 -50.86 -35.37 -0.61
N HIS A 8 -50.81 -34.10 -0.99
CA HIS A 8 -49.66 -33.53 -1.68
C HIS A 8 -48.45 -33.59 -0.73
N LYS A 9 -47.56 -34.56 -0.94
CA LYS A 9 -46.20 -34.53 -0.40
C LYS A 9 -45.55 -33.25 -0.93
N ARG A 10 -45.38 -32.24 -0.07
CA ARG A 10 -44.53 -31.09 -0.36
C ARG A 10 -43.12 -31.63 -0.57
N VAL A 11 -42.66 -31.63 -1.82
CA VAL A 11 -41.24 -31.78 -2.12
C VAL A 11 -40.55 -30.58 -1.46
N PRO A 12 -39.59 -30.78 -0.53
CA PRO A 12 -38.84 -29.66 0.01
C PRO A 12 -38.13 -28.94 -1.15
N PRO A 13 -38.05 -27.60 -1.15
CA PRO A 13 -37.38 -26.88 -2.20
C PRO A 13 -35.92 -27.35 -2.27
N LEU A 14 -35.52 -27.87 -3.44
CA LEU A 14 -34.20 -28.44 -3.72
C LEU A 14 -33.08 -27.38 -3.86
N PHE A 15 -33.30 -26.17 -3.38
CA PHE A 15 -32.35 -25.07 -3.45
C PHE A 15 -32.35 -24.33 -2.12
N ASP A 16 -31.34 -24.63 -1.28
CA ASP A 16 -30.93 -23.75 -0.21
C ASP A 16 -30.40 -22.46 -0.88
N ASP A 17 -31.21 -21.40 -0.83
CA ASP A 17 -30.93 -20.08 -1.42
C ASP A 17 -29.82 -19.32 -0.68
N ARG A 18 -29.04 -20.01 0.17
CA ARG A 18 -27.73 -19.58 0.67
C ARG A 18 -26.68 -19.58 -0.44
N ARG A 19 -26.94 -18.84 -1.52
CA ARG A 19 -25.84 -18.17 -2.23
C ARG A 19 -25.21 -17.26 -1.20
N THR A 20 -24.07 -17.66 -0.65
CA THR A 20 -23.21 -16.76 0.12
C THR A 20 -22.95 -15.56 -0.79
N SER A 21 -23.63 -14.44 -0.52
CA SER A 21 -23.41 -13.21 -1.26
C SER A 21 -21.95 -12.86 -1.04
N ILE A 22 -21.15 -12.88 -2.10
CA ILE A 22 -19.75 -12.48 -2.05
C ILE A 22 -19.78 -10.97 -1.80
N GLU A 23 -19.64 -10.54 -0.54
CA GLU A 23 -19.66 -9.12 -0.19
C GLU A 23 -18.38 -8.47 -0.70
N PRO A 24 -18.47 -7.58 -1.71
CA PRO A 24 -17.30 -6.95 -2.29
C PRO A 24 -16.75 -5.87 -1.34
N PRO A 25 -15.50 -5.40 -1.52
CA PRO A 25 -14.92 -4.40 -0.63
C PRO A 25 -15.75 -3.12 -0.57
N GLY A 26 -16.32 -2.78 0.59
CA GLY A 26 -16.98 -1.48 0.78
C GLY A 26 -15.97 -0.34 1.06
N LEU A 27 -16.39 0.91 0.88
CA LEU A 27 -15.54 2.08 1.17
C LEU A 27 -15.09 2.13 2.65
N TRP A 28 -15.97 1.78 3.58
CA TRP A 28 -15.63 1.70 5.00
C TRP A 28 -14.60 0.62 5.30
N ALA A 29 -14.70 -0.53 4.64
CA ALA A 29 -13.70 -1.59 4.80
C ALA A 29 -12.36 -1.13 4.23
N ALA A 30 -12.35 -0.49 3.05
CA ALA A 30 -11.14 0.05 2.45
C ALA A 30 -10.46 1.09 3.35
N ALA A 31 -11.23 2.09 3.83
CA ALA A 31 -10.74 3.09 4.78
C ALA A 31 -10.22 2.42 6.07
N GLY A 32 -10.96 1.45 6.61
CA GLY A 32 -10.56 0.71 7.80
C GLY A 32 -9.22 -0.01 7.65
N PHE A 33 -8.96 -0.68 6.52
CA PHE A 33 -7.67 -1.34 6.29
C PHE A 33 -6.52 -0.35 6.06
N ILE A 34 -6.77 0.76 5.37
CA ILE A 34 -5.75 1.81 5.17
C ILE A 34 -5.40 2.45 6.51
N THR A 35 -6.39 2.82 7.33
CA THR A 35 -6.16 3.33 8.68
C THR A 35 -5.45 2.28 9.55
N LEU A 36 -5.86 1.02 9.49
CA LEU A 36 -5.22 -0.07 10.22
C LEU A 36 -3.75 -0.24 9.80
N TYR A 37 -3.41 -0.06 8.52
CA TYR A 37 -2.02 -0.12 8.06
C TYR A 37 -1.12 0.91 8.74
N PHE A 38 -1.53 2.17 8.77
CA PHE A 38 -0.76 3.23 9.44
C PHE A 38 -0.75 3.06 10.96
N LEU A 39 -1.87 2.65 11.57
CA LEU A 39 -1.92 2.36 13.01
C LEU A 39 -1.00 1.19 13.37
N LEU A 40 -1.00 0.12 12.59
CA LEU A 40 -0.10 -1.02 12.80
C LEU A 40 1.36 -0.59 12.64
N GLN A 41 1.70 0.23 11.65
CA GLN A 41 3.07 0.77 11.54
C GLN A 41 3.48 1.53 12.80
N ALA A 42 2.66 2.44 13.30
CA ALA A 42 2.97 3.23 14.50
C ALA A 42 3.12 2.33 15.75
N VAL A 43 2.15 1.45 16.00
CA VAL A 43 2.15 0.56 17.19
C VAL A 43 3.29 -0.45 17.12
N VAL A 44 3.45 -1.13 15.99
CA VAL A 44 4.50 -2.15 15.81
C VAL A 44 5.88 -1.51 15.85
N SER A 45 6.08 -0.33 15.27
CA SER A 45 7.32 0.43 15.38
C SER A 45 7.64 0.77 16.83
N GLY A 46 6.68 1.28 17.60
CA GLY A 46 6.89 1.59 19.03
C GLY A 46 7.29 0.35 19.84
N LEU A 47 6.63 -0.79 19.60
CA LEU A 47 6.94 -2.05 20.27
C LEU A 47 8.32 -2.59 19.88
N ILE A 48 8.68 -2.56 18.59
CA ILE A 48 9.99 -3.01 18.11
C ILE A 48 11.09 -2.09 18.64
N ALA A 49 10.90 -0.77 18.64
CA ALA A 49 11.86 0.18 19.17
C ALA A 49 12.13 -0.06 20.67
N MET A 50 11.08 -0.34 21.45
CA MET A 50 11.21 -0.74 22.85
C MET A 50 12.03 -2.03 23.00
N LEU A 51 11.69 -3.08 22.24
CA LEU A 51 12.40 -4.36 22.29
C LEU A 51 13.86 -4.24 21.87
N MET A 52 14.14 -3.45 20.82
CA MET A 52 15.50 -3.13 20.39
C MET A 52 16.26 -2.38 21.48
N GLY A 53 15.65 -1.38 22.12
CA GLY A 53 16.26 -0.61 23.20
C GLY A 53 16.64 -1.47 24.39
N LEU A 54 15.76 -2.41 24.78
CA LEU A 54 16.03 -3.39 25.83
C LEU A 54 17.17 -4.34 25.43
N PHE A 55 17.11 -4.90 24.22
CA PHE A 55 18.09 -5.88 23.74
C PHE A 55 19.49 -5.29 23.57
N THR A 56 19.58 -4.04 23.13
CA THR A 56 20.84 -3.31 22.94
C THR A 56 21.35 -2.65 24.22
N GLY A 57 20.58 -2.67 25.31
CA GLY A 57 20.95 -2.11 26.61
C GLY A 57 20.81 -0.58 26.72
N TYR A 58 20.26 0.08 25.69
CA TYR A 58 19.95 1.51 25.73
C TYR A 58 18.82 1.82 26.72
N VAL A 59 17.80 0.96 26.75
CA VAL A 59 16.67 1.09 27.68
C VAL A 59 16.90 0.19 28.87
N GLN A 60 16.89 0.77 30.07
CA GLN A 60 17.07 0.05 31.32
C GLN A 60 15.87 0.29 32.25
N MET A 61 15.07 -0.75 32.48
CA MET A 61 13.80 -0.66 33.20
C MET A 61 13.96 -0.38 34.71
N ASP A 62 15.16 -0.60 35.25
CA ASP A 62 15.52 -0.27 36.64
C ASP A 62 15.58 1.25 36.88
N ARG A 63 15.76 2.06 35.83
CA ARG A 63 15.76 3.53 35.90
C ARG A 63 14.37 4.17 35.81
N GLY A 64 13.31 3.35 35.75
CA GLY A 64 11.93 3.80 35.62
C GLY A 64 11.50 4.13 34.18
N ILE A 65 10.26 4.60 34.00
CA ILE A 65 9.65 4.82 32.68
C ILE A 65 9.91 6.22 32.09
N GLU A 66 10.24 7.19 32.93
CA GLU A 66 10.52 8.59 32.55
C GLU A 66 11.61 8.71 31.46
N PRO A 67 12.80 8.07 31.57
CA PRO A 67 13.87 8.25 30.59
C PRO A 67 13.66 7.48 29.28
N VAL A 68 12.74 6.51 29.23
CA VAL A 68 12.64 5.54 28.13
C VAL A 68 12.47 6.20 26.76
N GLY A 69 11.69 7.28 26.68
CA GLY A 69 11.50 8.01 25.43
C GLY A 69 12.76 8.74 24.94
N ALA A 70 13.63 9.20 25.85
CA ALA A 70 14.92 9.78 25.50
C ALA A 70 15.93 8.67 25.12
N GLU A 71 15.96 7.57 25.87
CA GLU A 71 16.83 6.43 25.61
C GLU A 71 16.59 5.78 24.24
N ILE A 72 15.32 5.62 23.84
CA ILE A 72 14.95 5.14 22.50
C ILE A 72 15.43 6.12 21.43
N ARG A 73 15.30 7.44 21.64
CA ARG A 73 15.80 8.44 20.67
C ARG A 73 17.31 8.35 20.50
N THR A 74 18.06 8.27 21.60
CA THR A 74 19.52 8.10 21.57
C THR A 74 19.95 6.82 20.83
N MET A 75 19.18 5.73 20.96
CA MET A 75 19.40 4.51 20.19
C MET A 75 19.13 4.74 18.69
N LEU A 76 18.04 5.43 18.34
CA LEU A 76 17.69 5.72 16.95
C LEU A 76 18.62 6.73 16.29
N ASP A 77 19.34 7.55 17.05
CA ASP A 77 20.40 8.41 16.53
C ASP A 77 21.64 7.61 16.07
N GLN A 78 21.75 6.33 16.44
CA GLN A 78 22.84 5.45 15.98
C GLN A 78 22.63 5.02 14.52
N SER A 79 23.71 5.01 13.75
CA SER A 79 23.70 4.63 12.33
C SER A 79 23.07 3.25 12.12
N GLY A 80 22.07 3.17 11.25
CA GLY A 80 21.40 1.93 10.87
C GLY A 80 20.29 1.44 11.81
N MET A 81 20.18 1.95 13.04
CA MET A 81 19.07 1.57 13.95
C MET A 81 17.70 1.95 13.37
N PRO A 82 17.49 3.15 12.79
CA PRO A 82 16.23 3.47 12.12
C PRO A 82 15.92 2.54 10.95
N ALA A 83 16.93 2.12 10.18
CA ALA A 83 16.71 1.21 9.06
C ALA A 83 16.27 -0.18 9.53
N ILE A 84 16.88 -0.71 10.58
CA ILE A 84 16.48 -1.98 11.19
C ILE A 84 15.04 -1.89 11.68
N LEU A 85 14.69 -0.81 12.38
CA LEU A 85 13.33 -0.56 12.84
C LEU A 85 12.33 -0.60 11.66
N VAL A 86 12.57 0.18 10.61
CA VAL A 86 11.70 0.23 9.41
C VAL A 86 11.58 -1.15 8.76
N MET A 87 12.69 -1.87 8.57
CA MET A 87 12.67 -3.20 7.95
C MET A 87 11.83 -4.20 8.74
N LEU A 88 12.00 -4.24 10.07
CA LEU A 88 11.24 -5.13 10.95
C LEU A 88 9.76 -4.73 11.00
N THR A 89 9.46 -3.43 11.10
CA THR A 89 8.08 -2.92 11.10
C THR A 89 7.37 -3.28 9.80
N LEU A 90 7.97 -3.00 8.63
CA LEU A 90 7.36 -3.35 7.35
C LEU A 90 7.17 -4.87 7.20
N GLY A 91 8.14 -5.68 7.65
CA GLY A 91 8.03 -7.13 7.65
C GLY A 91 6.83 -7.63 8.47
N VAL A 92 6.71 -7.18 9.72
CA VAL A 92 5.62 -7.59 10.63
C VAL A 92 4.26 -7.09 10.14
N VAL A 93 4.16 -5.81 9.75
CA VAL A 93 2.91 -5.22 9.24
C VAL A 93 2.44 -5.96 7.98
N THR A 94 3.35 -6.28 7.06
CA THR A 94 3.04 -7.06 5.85
C THR A 94 2.54 -8.47 6.20
N ALA A 95 3.24 -9.15 7.13
CA ALA A 95 2.89 -10.49 7.58
C ALA A 95 1.51 -10.54 8.28
N ILE A 96 1.06 -9.43 8.87
CA ILE A 96 -0.27 -9.32 9.48
C ILE A 96 -1.33 -8.98 8.42
N LEU A 97 -1.11 -7.95 7.60
CA LEU A 97 -2.16 -7.42 6.73
C LEU A 97 -2.48 -8.31 5.54
N LEU A 98 -1.47 -8.89 4.87
CA LEU A 98 -1.70 -9.75 3.71
C LEU A 98 -2.67 -10.91 4.01
N PRO A 99 -2.46 -11.73 5.07
CA PRO A 99 -3.41 -12.78 5.40
C PRO A 99 -4.75 -12.23 5.89
N MET A 100 -4.80 -11.09 6.58
CA MET A 100 -6.08 -10.49 6.99
C MET A 100 -6.94 -10.11 5.78
N VAL A 101 -6.38 -9.41 4.78
CA VAL A 101 -7.09 -9.03 3.55
C VAL A 101 -7.51 -10.29 2.78
N ARG A 102 -6.61 -11.27 2.64
CA ARG A 102 -6.90 -12.55 1.96
C ARG A 102 -8.03 -13.33 2.63
N ARG A 103 -8.05 -13.40 3.96
CA ARG A 103 -9.09 -14.08 4.73
C ARG A 103 -10.43 -13.37 4.66
N LYS A 104 -10.45 -12.04 4.55
CA LYS A 104 -11.69 -11.27 4.42
C LYS A 104 -12.32 -11.42 3.03
N TRP A 105 -11.52 -11.48 1.97
CA TRP A 105 -12.01 -11.61 0.59
C TRP A 105 -11.37 -12.76 -0.19
N PRO A 106 -11.50 -14.02 0.26
CA PRO A 106 -10.79 -15.16 -0.33
C PRO A 106 -11.22 -15.43 -1.77
N LEU A 107 -12.52 -15.26 -2.07
CA LEU A 107 -13.08 -15.49 -3.40
C LEU A 107 -12.76 -14.37 -4.41
N LEU A 108 -12.46 -13.15 -3.93
CA LEU A 108 -12.14 -11.99 -4.76
C LEU A 108 -10.62 -11.79 -4.92
N TRP A 109 -9.81 -12.45 -4.10
CA TRP A 109 -8.35 -12.31 -4.06
C TRP A 109 -7.71 -12.43 -5.45
N ASN A 110 -8.04 -13.50 -6.18
CA ASN A 110 -7.50 -13.77 -7.51
C ASN A 110 -8.37 -13.23 -8.67
N GLN A 111 -9.51 -12.59 -8.39
CA GLN A 111 -10.37 -12.08 -9.46
C GLN A 111 -9.73 -10.84 -10.10
N ALA A 112 -9.55 -10.89 -11.42
CA ALA A 112 -8.78 -9.89 -12.15
C ALA A 112 -9.45 -8.51 -12.17
N MET A 113 -10.74 -8.44 -12.50
CA MET A 113 -11.47 -7.19 -12.63
C MET A 113 -12.19 -6.83 -11.32
N PRO A 114 -12.29 -5.53 -10.97
CA PRO A 114 -13.15 -5.07 -9.88
C PRO A 114 -14.55 -5.69 -9.96
N PRO A 115 -15.13 -6.17 -8.84
CA PRO A 115 -14.68 -5.97 -7.45
C PRO A 115 -13.53 -6.88 -6.96
N GLY A 116 -12.92 -7.68 -7.84
CA GLY A 116 -11.75 -8.50 -7.55
C GLY A 116 -10.49 -7.70 -7.18
N LEU A 117 -9.65 -8.27 -6.31
CA LEU A 117 -8.42 -7.61 -5.83
C LEU A 117 -7.26 -7.68 -6.84
N GLY A 118 -7.34 -8.57 -7.83
CA GLY A 118 -6.39 -8.64 -8.94
C GLY A 118 -5.05 -9.27 -8.58
N VAL A 119 -4.97 -10.09 -7.53
CA VAL A 119 -3.75 -10.84 -7.16
C VAL A 119 -3.58 -12.05 -8.09
N VAL A 120 -3.43 -11.77 -9.38
CA VAL A 120 -3.29 -12.73 -10.47
C VAL A 120 -2.32 -12.16 -11.49
N LEU A 121 -1.61 -12.99 -12.25
CA LEU A 121 -0.74 -12.53 -13.33
C LEU A 121 -1.57 -11.88 -14.46
N PRO A 122 -1.03 -10.86 -15.15
CA PRO A 122 -1.73 -10.26 -16.28
C PRO A 122 -1.81 -11.24 -17.44
N MET A 123 -2.93 -11.22 -18.18
CA MET A 123 -3.09 -12.07 -19.38
C MET A 123 -2.09 -11.73 -20.49
N ASN A 124 -1.65 -10.48 -20.56
CA ASN A 124 -0.66 -10.01 -21.54
C ASN A 124 0.60 -9.50 -20.82
N PRO A 125 1.78 -10.11 -21.05
CA PRO A 125 3.02 -9.71 -20.38
C PRO A 125 3.52 -8.31 -20.78
N ILE A 126 2.98 -7.69 -21.84
CA ILE A 126 3.32 -6.31 -22.22
C ILE A 126 3.10 -5.32 -21.07
N PHE A 127 2.18 -5.62 -20.16
CA PHE A 127 1.94 -4.77 -19.00
C PHE A 127 3.13 -4.72 -18.03
N PHE A 128 4.02 -5.71 -18.01
CA PHE A 128 5.27 -5.61 -17.26
C PHE A 128 6.27 -4.67 -17.95
N ALA A 129 6.36 -4.68 -19.28
CA ALA A 129 7.17 -3.70 -20.00
C ALA A 129 6.64 -2.28 -19.81
N LEU A 130 5.31 -2.10 -19.87
CA LEU A 130 4.67 -0.83 -19.54
C LEU A 130 4.90 -0.42 -18.08
N ALA A 131 4.88 -1.36 -17.14
CA ALA A 131 5.18 -1.09 -15.74
C ALA A 131 6.62 -0.59 -15.54
N VAL A 132 7.60 -1.18 -16.24
CA VAL A 132 8.98 -0.68 -16.23
C VAL A 132 9.04 0.75 -16.78
N ILE A 133 8.41 1.01 -17.92
CA ILE A 133 8.37 2.36 -18.50
C ILE A 133 7.73 3.36 -17.52
N VAL A 134 6.58 3.02 -16.94
CA VAL A 134 5.90 3.89 -15.97
C VAL A 134 6.77 4.13 -14.74
N GLY A 135 7.34 3.08 -14.15
CA GLY A 135 8.20 3.20 -12.96
C GLY A 135 9.45 4.05 -13.20
N LEU A 136 10.01 4.02 -14.42
CA LEU A 136 11.16 4.84 -14.77
C LEU A 136 10.81 6.29 -15.12
N THR A 137 9.64 6.52 -15.73
CA THR A 137 9.29 7.83 -16.30
C THR A 137 8.42 8.68 -15.39
N ALA A 138 7.54 8.08 -14.58
CA ALA A 138 6.67 8.80 -13.66
C ALA A 138 7.44 9.72 -12.70
N PRO A 139 8.50 9.28 -11.99
CA PRO A 139 9.25 10.16 -11.10
C PRO A 139 10.03 11.26 -11.83
N LEU A 140 10.41 11.06 -13.10
CA LEU A 140 11.04 12.12 -13.90
C LEU A 140 10.04 13.24 -14.23
N VAL A 141 8.84 12.86 -14.68
CA VAL A 141 7.78 13.81 -15.01
C VAL A 141 7.25 14.48 -13.75
N GLY A 142 6.99 13.72 -12.70
CA GLY A 142 6.49 14.25 -11.43
C GLY A 142 7.55 15.07 -10.70
N GLY A 143 8.83 14.70 -10.77
CA GLY A 143 9.94 15.52 -10.26
C GLY A 143 10.03 16.89 -10.93
N LEU A 144 9.79 16.99 -12.24
CA LEU A 144 9.70 18.27 -12.95
C LEU A 144 8.53 19.11 -12.46
N LEU A 145 7.35 18.50 -12.28
CA LEU A 145 6.18 19.19 -11.73
C LEU A 145 6.43 19.71 -10.31
N THR A 146 7.04 18.87 -9.48
CA THR A 146 7.42 19.23 -8.11
C THR A 146 8.43 20.37 -8.11
N ALA A 147 9.45 20.34 -8.97
CA ALA A 147 10.43 21.41 -9.07
C ALA A 147 9.82 22.75 -9.51
N LEU A 148 8.86 22.71 -10.45
CA LEU A 148 8.12 23.91 -10.87
C LEU A 148 7.30 24.51 -9.72
N LEU A 149 6.65 23.67 -8.90
CA LEU A 149 5.83 24.11 -7.78
C LEU A 149 6.65 24.49 -6.54
N ALA A 150 7.81 23.88 -6.35
CA ALA A 150 8.70 24.14 -5.23
C ALA A 150 9.38 25.51 -5.32
N HIS A 151 9.39 26.17 -6.48
CA HIS A 151 10.03 27.47 -6.71
C HIS A 151 11.48 27.53 -6.19
N GLY A 152 12.24 26.44 -6.35
CA GLY A 152 13.61 26.30 -5.85
C GLY A 152 13.76 25.67 -4.46
N GLY A 153 12.66 25.30 -3.80
CA GLY A 153 12.68 24.50 -2.58
C GLY A 153 13.14 23.06 -2.81
N THR A 154 13.89 22.51 -1.85
CA THR A 154 14.29 21.09 -1.85
C THR A 154 13.18 20.24 -1.25
N VAL A 155 12.79 19.17 -1.94
CA VAL A 155 11.89 18.16 -1.38
C VAL A 155 12.69 17.30 -0.40
N THR A 156 12.31 17.28 0.86
CA THR A 156 12.86 16.37 1.86
C THR A 156 11.94 15.16 1.99
N GLN A 157 12.52 13.97 1.97
CA GLN A 157 11.80 12.72 2.18
C GLN A 157 12.51 11.98 3.30
N ASP A 158 11.78 11.55 4.32
CA ASP A 158 12.36 10.83 5.47
C ASP A 158 13.15 9.58 5.03
N ILE A 159 12.72 8.94 3.94
CA ILE A 159 13.38 7.80 3.30
C ILE A 159 14.78 8.19 2.74
N GLN A 160 14.96 9.38 2.19
CA GLN A 160 16.26 9.83 1.68
C GLN A 160 17.29 9.98 2.80
N ASP A 161 16.91 10.64 3.90
CA ASP A 161 17.77 10.83 5.06
C ASP A 161 18.10 9.49 5.74
N LEU A 162 17.10 8.60 5.85
CA LEU A 162 17.25 7.25 6.38
C LEU A 162 18.36 6.48 5.65
N GLY A 163 18.36 6.50 4.32
CA GLY A 163 19.36 5.81 3.52
C GLY A 163 20.77 6.34 3.74
N LEU A 164 20.94 7.66 3.70
CA LEU A 164 22.25 8.31 3.86
C LEU A 164 22.89 8.03 5.23
N GLN A 165 22.09 7.86 6.28
CA GLN A 165 22.57 7.55 7.63
C GLN A 165 22.75 6.04 7.91
N THR A 166 22.41 5.19 6.94
CA THR A 166 22.45 3.73 7.09
C THR A 166 23.76 3.15 6.54
N PRO A 167 24.44 2.21 7.24
CA PRO A 167 25.60 1.50 6.70
C PRO A 167 25.31 0.74 5.39
N LEU A 168 26.30 0.66 4.49
CA LEU A 168 26.13 0.11 3.13
C LEU A 168 25.44 -1.28 3.08
N ALA A 169 25.87 -2.21 3.94
CA ALA A 169 25.29 -3.55 3.99
C ALA A 169 23.79 -3.52 4.33
N LEU A 170 23.38 -2.66 5.26
CA LEU A 170 21.97 -2.48 5.63
C LEU A 170 21.19 -1.71 4.55
N ARG A 171 21.83 -0.81 3.79
CA ARG A 171 21.18 -0.12 2.66
C ARG A 171 20.66 -1.11 1.63
N ILE A 172 21.46 -2.11 1.24
CA ILE A 172 21.05 -3.10 0.23
C ILE A 172 19.79 -3.85 0.68
N VAL A 173 19.75 -4.29 1.94
CA VAL A 173 18.57 -4.97 2.50
C VAL A 173 17.38 -4.02 2.59
N LEU A 174 17.59 -2.78 3.05
CA LEU A 174 16.56 -1.76 3.16
C LEU A 174 15.94 -1.45 1.78
N VAL A 175 16.76 -1.35 0.73
CA VAL A 175 16.29 -1.16 -0.65
C VAL A 175 15.36 -2.29 -1.06
N VAL A 176 15.75 -3.56 -0.82
CA VAL A 176 14.91 -4.71 -1.14
C VAL A 176 13.57 -4.60 -0.42
N VAL A 177 13.56 -4.25 0.87
CA VAL A 177 12.32 -4.11 1.64
C VAL A 177 11.43 -2.96 1.14
N VAL A 178 11.99 -1.76 0.94
CA VAL A 178 11.26 -0.54 0.53
C VAL A 178 10.76 -0.64 -0.92
N ALA A 179 11.49 -1.32 -1.80
CA ALA A 179 11.09 -1.52 -3.19
C ALA A 179 10.18 -2.74 -3.40
N SER A 180 9.92 -3.56 -2.37
CA SER A 180 9.05 -4.74 -2.48
C SER A 180 7.89 -4.73 -1.49
N LEU A 181 8.15 -4.85 -0.19
CA LEU A 181 7.10 -5.07 0.82
C LEU A 181 6.15 -3.87 0.93
N GLY A 182 6.70 -2.65 0.93
CA GLY A 182 5.90 -1.41 0.91
C GLY A 182 4.93 -1.39 -0.28
N PRO A 183 5.45 -1.41 -1.53
CA PRO A 183 4.64 -1.47 -2.74
C PRO A 183 3.61 -2.61 -2.75
N ILE A 184 3.96 -3.82 -2.29
CA ILE A 184 3.02 -4.95 -2.26
C ILE A 184 1.80 -4.63 -1.39
N VAL A 185 2.02 -4.13 -0.17
CA VAL A 185 0.93 -3.83 0.76
C VAL A 185 0.14 -2.63 0.29
N GLU A 186 0.82 -1.56 -0.09
CA GLU A 186 0.18 -0.33 -0.54
C GLU A 186 -0.66 -0.55 -1.80
N GLU A 187 -0.13 -1.24 -2.80
CA GLU A 187 -0.91 -1.54 -4.00
C GLU A 187 -2.09 -2.47 -3.67
N LEU A 188 -1.93 -3.46 -2.79
CA LEU A 188 -3.06 -4.28 -2.37
C LEU A 188 -4.17 -3.44 -1.72
N LEU A 189 -3.83 -2.51 -0.83
CA LEU A 189 -4.81 -1.68 -0.15
C LEU A 189 -5.45 -0.64 -1.07
N PHE A 190 -4.66 0.05 -1.87
CA PHE A 190 -5.15 1.14 -2.72
C PHE A 190 -5.74 0.61 -4.03
N ARG A 191 -5.08 -0.30 -4.73
CA ARG A 191 -5.47 -0.79 -6.08
C ARG A 191 -6.28 -2.08 -6.01
N GLY A 192 -6.00 -2.92 -5.01
CA GLY A 192 -6.80 -4.10 -4.72
C GLY A 192 -8.12 -3.74 -4.05
N VAL A 193 -8.07 -3.12 -2.87
CA VAL A 193 -9.25 -2.91 -2.01
C VAL A 193 -10.00 -1.61 -2.32
N LEU A 194 -9.35 -0.45 -2.17
CA LEU A 194 -9.99 0.87 -2.32
C LEU A 194 -10.49 1.12 -3.75
N LEU A 195 -9.66 0.90 -4.76
CA LEU A 195 -10.05 1.08 -6.15
C LEU A 195 -11.20 0.13 -6.54
N SER A 196 -11.18 -1.11 -6.06
CA SER A 196 -12.28 -2.05 -6.28
C SER A 196 -13.57 -1.60 -5.60
N ALA A 197 -13.50 -1.00 -4.41
CA ALA A 197 -14.64 -0.39 -3.74
C ALA A 197 -15.21 0.78 -4.55
N LEU A 198 -14.35 1.71 -4.99
CA LEU A 198 -14.73 2.89 -5.79
C LEU A 198 -15.33 2.54 -7.16
N MET A 199 -14.98 1.38 -7.71
CA MET A 199 -15.46 0.91 -9.02
C MET A 199 -16.85 0.27 -8.97
N GLN A 200 -17.42 0.03 -7.78
CA GLN A 200 -18.68 -0.70 -7.64
C GLN A 200 -19.90 0.06 -8.19
N PRO A 201 -20.82 -0.64 -8.89
CA PRO A 201 -22.02 -0.01 -9.50
C PRO A 201 -22.98 0.63 -8.49
N ALA A 202 -23.02 0.13 -7.25
CA ALA A 202 -23.93 0.63 -6.21
C ALA A 202 -23.66 2.10 -5.84
N LEU A 203 -22.45 2.61 -6.14
CA LEU A 203 -22.06 4.00 -5.86
C LEU A 203 -22.44 4.99 -6.97
N MET A 204 -22.79 4.54 -8.20
CA MET A 204 -23.13 5.42 -9.33
C MET A 204 -24.20 4.78 -10.25
N ARG A 205 -25.38 5.39 -10.36
CA ARG A 205 -26.44 5.04 -11.34
C ARG A 205 -26.12 5.53 -12.78
N PRO A 206 -26.91 5.11 -13.79
CA PRO A 206 -26.74 3.93 -14.65
C PRO A 206 -25.66 4.10 -15.76
N ALA A 207 -25.48 3.02 -16.54
CA ALA A 207 -24.37 2.66 -17.44
C ALA A 207 -23.75 3.72 -18.40
N LEU A 208 -24.37 4.88 -18.63
CA LEU A 208 -23.79 5.94 -19.50
C LEU A 208 -22.55 6.63 -18.89
N MET A 209 -22.34 6.51 -17.57
CA MET A 209 -21.20 7.12 -16.85
C MET A 209 -20.07 6.13 -16.54
N GLN A 210 -19.93 5.02 -17.28
CA GLN A 210 -18.87 4.04 -17.01
C GLN A 210 -17.46 4.65 -17.07
N ARG A 211 -17.19 5.45 -18.10
CA ARG A 211 -15.88 6.12 -18.27
C ARG A 211 -15.62 7.17 -17.21
N TRP A 212 -16.67 7.94 -16.86
CA TRP A 212 -16.61 8.95 -15.79
C TRP A 212 -16.35 8.30 -14.44
N ARG A 213 -17.00 7.16 -14.14
CA ARG A 213 -16.74 6.40 -12.93
C ARG A 213 -15.29 5.96 -12.85
N THR A 214 -14.75 5.34 -13.91
CA THR A 214 -13.35 4.94 -13.93
C THR A 214 -12.41 6.12 -13.70
N GLY A 215 -12.64 7.26 -14.36
CA GLY A 215 -11.86 8.47 -14.14
C GLY A 215 -11.89 8.95 -12.69
N TRP A 216 -13.08 9.06 -12.10
CA TRP A 216 -13.26 9.45 -10.70
C TRP A 216 -12.65 8.45 -9.72
N SER A 217 -12.82 7.14 -9.93
CA SER A 217 -12.22 6.11 -9.08
C SER A 217 -10.69 6.19 -9.09
N ILE A 218 -10.08 6.42 -10.27
CA ILE A 218 -8.63 6.65 -10.40
C ILE A 218 -8.24 7.93 -9.66
N ALA A 219 -8.92 9.05 -9.92
CA ALA A 219 -8.57 10.34 -9.34
C ALA A 219 -8.68 10.33 -7.80
N ILE A 220 -9.76 9.78 -7.25
CA ILE A 220 -9.97 9.68 -5.79
C ILE A 220 -8.94 8.75 -5.16
N SER A 221 -8.70 7.57 -5.76
CA SER A 221 -7.69 6.63 -5.26
C SER A 221 -6.28 7.26 -5.27
N ALA A 222 -5.94 7.98 -6.34
CA ALA A 222 -4.64 8.64 -6.48
C ALA A 222 -4.46 9.80 -5.51
N LEU A 223 -5.48 10.63 -5.33
CA LEU A 223 -5.46 11.73 -4.36
C LEU A 223 -5.32 11.22 -2.93
N LEU A 224 -6.12 10.21 -2.54
CA LEU A 224 -6.01 9.62 -1.21
C LEU A 224 -4.64 8.99 -0.97
N PHE A 225 -4.07 8.32 -1.98
CA PHE A 225 -2.70 7.80 -1.91
C PHE A 225 -1.68 8.92 -1.67
N ALA A 226 -1.74 10.02 -2.41
CA ALA A 226 -0.82 11.14 -2.20
C ALA A 226 -0.99 11.78 -0.81
N LEU A 227 -2.23 12.00 -0.36
CA LEU A 227 -2.53 12.66 0.91
C LEU A 227 -2.02 11.89 2.13
N VAL A 228 -2.11 10.56 2.13
CA VAL A 228 -1.63 9.77 3.28
C VAL A 228 -0.11 9.82 3.45
N HIS A 229 0.63 10.21 2.41
CA HIS A 229 2.09 10.35 2.44
C HIS A 229 2.56 11.75 2.88
N LEU A 230 1.65 12.72 2.95
CA LEU A 230 1.99 14.10 3.30
C LEU A 230 2.76 14.24 4.64
N PRO A 231 2.46 13.47 5.71
CA PRO A 231 3.25 13.50 6.94
C PRO A 231 4.72 13.08 6.75
N SER A 232 5.00 12.07 5.91
CA SER A 232 6.35 11.57 5.62
C SER A 232 7.19 12.49 4.73
N MET A 233 6.53 13.50 4.15
CA MET A 233 7.15 14.55 3.34
C MET A 233 7.22 15.87 4.11
N GLN A 234 7.16 15.83 5.44
CA GLN A 234 7.19 17.03 6.30
C GLN A 234 6.14 18.08 5.88
N TRP A 235 4.97 17.63 5.41
CA TRP A 235 3.87 18.47 4.93
C TRP A 235 4.18 19.33 3.69
N GLN A 236 5.18 18.96 2.90
CA GLN A 236 5.55 19.61 1.64
C GLN A 236 4.53 19.32 0.53
N TRP A 237 3.41 20.04 0.55
CA TRP A 237 2.27 19.85 -0.36
C TRP A 237 2.63 19.91 -1.85
N TYR A 238 3.71 20.61 -2.22
CA TYR A 238 4.16 20.74 -3.60
C TYR A 238 4.69 19.43 -4.21
N ALA A 239 4.98 18.40 -3.39
CA ALA A 239 5.33 17.05 -3.82
C ALA A 239 4.10 16.14 -4.07
N LEU A 240 2.89 16.55 -3.66
CA LEU A 240 1.66 15.76 -3.85
C LEU A 240 1.34 15.46 -5.32
N PRO A 241 1.54 16.39 -6.29
CA PRO A 241 1.23 16.11 -7.69
C PRO A 241 2.05 14.97 -8.29
N ASP A 242 3.32 14.83 -7.90
CA ASP A 242 4.18 13.70 -8.30
C ASP A 242 3.60 12.36 -7.82
N LEU A 243 3.30 12.26 -6.52
CA LEU A 243 2.67 11.07 -5.96
C LEU A 243 1.32 10.77 -6.60
N ALA A 244 0.48 11.79 -6.81
CA ALA A 244 -0.82 11.62 -7.43
C ALA A 244 -0.70 11.14 -8.89
N LEU A 245 0.29 11.63 -9.64
CA LEU A 245 0.56 11.21 -11.01
C LEU A 245 0.99 9.74 -11.07
N LEU A 246 1.97 9.35 -10.26
CA LEU A 246 2.38 7.95 -10.13
C LEU A 246 1.16 7.10 -9.75
N ALA A 247 0.44 7.52 -8.71
CA ALA A 247 -0.70 6.79 -8.19
C ALA A 247 -1.83 6.58 -9.22
N ALA A 248 -2.06 7.57 -10.09
CA ALA A 248 -3.01 7.47 -11.20
C ALA A 248 -2.51 6.49 -12.27
N ALA A 249 -1.23 6.52 -12.62
CA ALA A 249 -0.62 5.58 -13.57
C ALA A 249 -0.68 4.12 -13.07
N LEU A 250 -0.45 3.90 -11.77
CA LEU A 250 -0.57 2.60 -11.12
C LEU A 250 -2.03 2.08 -11.14
N ALA A 251 -3.00 2.95 -10.85
CA ALA A 251 -4.41 2.61 -10.96
C ALA A 251 -4.82 2.27 -12.40
N TRP A 252 -4.30 3.00 -13.39
CA TRP A 252 -4.48 2.67 -14.80
C TRP A 252 -3.89 1.31 -15.16
N LEU A 253 -2.65 1.01 -14.75
CA LEU A 253 -2.02 -0.30 -14.95
C LEU A 253 -2.87 -1.42 -14.35
N ARG A 254 -3.36 -1.25 -13.11
CA ARG A 254 -4.23 -2.21 -12.42
C ARG A 254 -5.50 -2.50 -13.21
N LEU A 255 -6.19 -1.48 -13.70
CA LEU A 255 -7.47 -1.64 -14.41
C LEU A 255 -7.30 -2.18 -15.82
N ARG A 256 -6.22 -1.83 -16.52
CA ARG A 256 -5.97 -2.28 -17.90
C ARG A 256 -5.44 -3.70 -17.97
N SER A 257 -4.59 -4.08 -17.01
CA SER A 257 -4.01 -5.41 -16.97
C SER A 257 -4.88 -6.45 -16.25
N GLY A 258 -5.82 -6.00 -15.41
CA GLY A 258 -6.56 -6.87 -14.49
C GLY A 258 -5.67 -7.48 -13.39
N SER A 259 -4.44 -7.01 -13.25
CA SER A 259 -3.43 -7.56 -12.37
C SER A 259 -2.85 -6.48 -11.46
N LEU A 260 -2.57 -6.86 -10.21
CA LEU A 260 -1.90 -6.01 -9.24
C LEU A 260 -0.39 -5.93 -9.52
N TRP A 261 0.20 -6.98 -10.09
CA TRP A 261 1.66 -7.12 -10.23
C TRP A 261 2.33 -6.07 -11.12
N PRO A 262 1.75 -5.62 -12.25
CA PRO A 262 2.31 -4.50 -13.00
C PRO A 262 2.37 -3.20 -12.19
N ALA A 263 1.35 -2.93 -11.36
CA ALA A 263 1.36 -1.75 -10.49
C ALA A 263 2.43 -1.89 -9.38
N VAL A 264 2.52 -3.06 -8.74
CA VAL A 264 3.57 -3.37 -7.75
C VAL A 264 4.96 -3.20 -8.34
N LEU A 265 5.19 -3.69 -9.56
CA LEU A 265 6.48 -3.56 -10.23
C LEU A 265 6.82 -2.10 -10.55
N ALA A 266 5.89 -1.35 -11.13
CA ALA A 266 6.10 0.06 -11.46
C ALA A 266 6.39 0.89 -10.20
N HIS A 267 5.63 0.65 -9.12
CA HIS A 267 5.84 1.30 -7.83
C HIS A 267 7.19 0.91 -7.22
N GLY A 268 7.55 -0.37 -7.23
CA GLY A 268 8.86 -0.84 -6.78
C GLY A 268 10.02 -0.19 -7.55
N ILE A 269 9.93 -0.07 -8.87
CA ILE A 269 10.93 0.61 -9.71
C ILE A 269 11.02 2.09 -9.38
N ASN A 270 9.88 2.77 -9.17
CA ASN A 270 9.87 4.16 -8.72
C ASN A 270 10.61 4.32 -7.39
N ASN A 271 10.36 3.44 -6.43
CA ASN A 271 11.04 3.44 -5.14
C ASN A 271 12.54 3.15 -5.30
N LEU A 272 12.92 2.21 -6.19
CA LEU A 272 14.34 1.95 -6.51
C LEU A 272 15.04 3.21 -7.01
N LEU A 273 14.43 3.96 -7.94
CA LEU A 273 15.01 5.20 -8.44
C LEU A 273 15.18 6.26 -7.33
N ALA A 274 14.18 6.40 -6.46
CA ALA A 274 14.25 7.33 -5.34
C ALA A 274 15.41 7.01 -4.38
N VAL A 275 15.77 5.74 -4.22
CA VAL A 275 16.85 5.30 -3.32
C VAL A 275 18.21 5.17 -3.99
N VAL A 276 18.33 5.34 -5.32
CA VAL A 276 19.65 5.35 -6.01
C VAL A 276 20.59 6.40 -5.42
N VAL A 277 20.04 7.55 -5.01
CA VAL A 277 20.81 8.65 -4.40
C VAL A 277 21.58 8.21 -3.15
N TRP A 278 21.09 7.20 -2.42
CA TRP A 278 21.77 6.65 -1.25
C TRP A 278 23.15 6.10 -1.56
N PHE A 279 23.41 5.70 -2.80
CA PHE A 279 24.70 5.14 -3.23
C PHE A 279 25.54 6.15 -4.01
N ALA A 280 24.94 7.20 -4.57
CA ALA A 280 25.64 8.25 -5.28
C ALA A 280 26.53 9.10 -4.34
N ALA A 281 26.06 9.38 -3.12
CA ALA A 281 26.83 10.14 -2.12
C ALA A 281 28.00 9.34 -1.50
N ALA A 282 27.89 8.00 -1.44
CA ALA A 282 28.92 7.14 -0.88
C ALA A 282 30.09 6.86 -1.84
N ALA A 283 29.97 7.20 -3.12
CA ALA A 283 31.04 7.04 -4.11
C ALA A 283 32.04 8.21 -4.14
N ILE A 284 31.80 9.27 -3.37
CA ILE A 284 32.59 10.51 -3.37
C ILE A 284 33.31 10.75 -2.02
N ALA A 285 33.08 9.88 -1.01
CA ALA A 285 33.75 9.90 0.29
C ALA A 285 34.69 8.70 0.44
#